data_AF-A0A2P5Y3N5-F1
#
_entry.id   AF-A0A2P5Y3N5-F1
#
_cell.length_a   1.000
_cell.length_b   1.000
_cell.length_c   1.000
_cell.angle_alpha   90.00
_cell.angle_beta   90.00
_cell.angle_gamma   90.00
#
_symmetry.space_group_name_H-M   'P 1'
#
loop_
_entity.id
_entity.type
_entity.pdbx_description
1 polymer ?
#
loop_
_entity_poly.entity_id
_entity_poly.type
_entity_poly.pdbx_seq_one_letter_code
_entity_poly.pdbx_strand_id
1 'polypeptide(L)'
;MCAVTGLPARYRDPKTGLCYATKEAFKIIRERFRDEHKSAPKKMDMGVLLDSLSGHGLMPRRKRSHVSNRSQTSRFQYLGNFRRTPPDDDESSD
;
A
#
# COMPACT_ATOMS: atom_id res chain seq x y z
N MET A 1 19.81 14.52 14.84
CA MET A 1 21.08 13.96 15.34
C MET A 1 21.27 12.56 14.78
N CYS A 2 22.51 12.13 14.56
CA CYS A 2 22.82 10.78 14.11
C CYS A 2 22.54 9.77 15.24
N ALA A 3 21.83 8.69 14.93
CA ALA A 3 21.46 7.68 15.92
C ALA A 3 22.66 6.92 16.50
N VAL A 4 23.79 6.89 15.80
CA VAL A 4 25.01 6.17 16.23
C VAL A 4 25.99 7.11 16.92
N THR A 5 26.31 8.24 16.29
CA THR A 5 27.41 9.11 16.74
C THR A 5 26.96 10.36 17.49
N GLY A 6 25.65 10.68 17.51
CA GLY A 6 25.13 11.89 18.15
C GLY A 6 25.47 13.20 17.42
N LEU A 7 26.24 13.17 16.34
CA LEU A 7 26.57 14.34 15.51
C LEU A 7 25.35 14.84 14.71
N PRO A 8 25.36 16.08 14.20
CA PRO A 8 24.34 16.53 13.25
C PRO A 8 24.30 15.58 12.04
N ALA A 9 23.11 15.07 11.72
CA ALA A 9 22.93 14.10 10.65
C ALA A 9 22.77 14.82 9.30
N ARG A 10 23.37 14.26 8.25
CA ARG A 10 23.23 14.77 6.87
C ARG A 10 22.14 14.05 6.08
N TYR A 11 21.87 12.79 6.42
CA TYR A 11 20.96 11.92 5.67
C TYR A 11 20.07 11.08 6.58
N ARG A 12 18.98 10.54 6.00
CA ARG A 12 18.08 9.56 6.61
C ARG A 12 18.06 8.28 5.78
N ASP A 13 18.10 7.14 6.43
CA ASP A 13 17.98 5.86 5.76
C ASP A 13 16.49 5.57 5.44
N PRO A 14 16.11 5.34 4.18
CA PRO A 14 14.70 5.11 3.81
C PRO A 14 14.11 3.81 4.36
N LYS A 15 14.94 2.81 4.70
CA LYS A 15 14.41 1.54 5.24
C LYS A 15 14.20 1.57 6.75
N THR A 16 15.14 2.19 7.48
CA THR A 16 15.11 2.22 8.96
C THR A 16 14.54 3.53 9.50
N GLY A 17 14.47 4.59 8.70
CA GLY A 17 14.07 5.94 9.14
C GLY A 17 15.14 6.65 9.99
N LEU A 18 16.25 5.98 10.31
CA LEU A 18 17.27 6.51 11.21
C LEU A 18 18.15 7.55 10.50
N CYS A 19 18.45 8.61 11.24
CA CYS A 19 19.34 9.68 10.79
C CYS A 19 20.80 9.27 10.95
N TYR A 20 21.65 9.55 9.96
CA TYR A 20 23.09 9.28 10.02
C TYR A 20 23.96 10.39 9.42
N ALA A 21 25.20 10.47 9.90
CA ALA A 21 26.17 11.47 9.45
C ALA A 21 27.26 10.86 8.54
N THR A 22 27.79 9.70 8.90
CA THR A 22 28.91 9.03 8.22
C THR A 22 28.49 7.71 7.56
N LYS A 23 29.30 7.22 6.62
CA LYS A 23 29.10 5.90 5.99
C LYS A 23 29.21 4.74 6.98
N GLU A 24 30.05 4.89 8.00
CA GLU A 24 30.23 3.90 9.06
C GLU A 24 28.97 3.77 9.92
N ALA A 25 28.38 4.91 10.31
CA ALA A 25 27.09 4.91 11.02
C ALA A 25 26.00 4.22 10.20
N PHE A 26 25.97 4.42 8.88
CA PHE A 26 25.03 3.72 7.99
C PHE A 26 25.24 2.20 7.99
N LYS A 27 26.49 1.71 7.97
CA LYS A 27 26.79 0.27 8.04
C LYS A 27 26.26 -0.33 9.34
N ILE A 28 26.53 0.31 10.47
CA ILE A 28 26.10 -0.15 11.80
C ILE A 28 24.56 -0.21 11.89
N ILE A 29 23.88 0.82 11.39
CA ILE A 29 22.41 0.86 11.35
C ILE A 29 21.84 -0.32 10.54
N ARG A 30 22.43 -0.60 9.37
CA ARG A 30 21.96 -1.69 8.50
C ARG A 30 22.28 -3.08 9.02
N GLU A 31 23.39 -3.23 9.74
CA GLU A 31 23.75 -4.47 10.42
C GLU A 31 22.75 -4.79 11.54
N ARG A 32 22.54 -3.85 12.47
CA ARG A 32 21.58 -4.01 13.57
C ARG A 32 20.18 -4.33 13.09
N PHE A 33 19.71 -3.62 12.07
CA PHE A 33 18.40 -3.88 11.48
C PHE A 33 18.29 -5.31 10.94
N ARG A 34 19.34 -5.84 10.31
CA ARG A 34 19.31 -7.23 9.81
C ARG A 34 19.25 -8.22 10.97
N ASP A 35 19.96 -7.97 12.05
CA ASP A 35 20.01 -8.91 13.18
C ASP A 35 18.70 -8.92 13.97
N GLU A 36 18.08 -7.76 14.20
CA GLU A 36 16.72 -7.65 14.77
C GLU A 36 15.68 -8.36 13.90
N HIS A 37 15.78 -8.21 12.57
CA HIS A 37 14.89 -8.89 11.62
C HIS A 37 15.17 -10.39 11.44
N LYS A 38 16.36 -10.88 11.81
CA LYS A 38 16.65 -12.32 11.87
C LYS A 38 16.10 -12.95 13.14
N SER A 39 16.11 -12.24 14.26
CA SER A 39 15.67 -12.76 15.56
C SER A 39 14.15 -12.69 15.77
N ALA A 40 13.41 -11.93 14.97
CA ALA A 40 11.95 -11.96 15.01
C ALA A 40 11.44 -13.28 14.39
N PRO A 41 10.85 -14.20 15.17
CA PRO A 41 10.33 -15.43 14.62
C PRO A 41 9.15 -15.10 13.70
N LYS A 42 9.35 -15.24 12.40
CA LYS A 42 8.27 -15.38 11.41
C LYS A 42 7.58 -16.72 11.68
N LYS A 43 6.67 -16.74 12.65
CA LYS A 43 5.74 -17.83 12.91
C LYS A 43 4.36 -17.26 13.28
N MET A 44 3.84 -16.36 12.47
CA MET A 44 2.40 -16.37 12.29
C MET A 44 2.19 -17.29 11.09
N ASP A 45 1.74 -18.50 11.39
CA ASP A 45 1.26 -19.41 10.36
C ASP A 45 0.08 -18.74 9.65
N MET A 46 0.33 -18.26 8.43
CA MET A 46 -0.68 -17.66 7.57
C MET A 46 -1.80 -18.66 7.20
N GLY A 47 -1.60 -19.95 7.51
CA GLY A 47 -2.60 -21.02 7.36
C GLY A 47 -3.73 -20.93 8.39
N VAL A 48 -3.47 -20.54 9.64
CA VAL A 48 -4.48 -20.53 10.71
C VAL A 48 -5.59 -19.51 10.43
N LEU A 49 -5.25 -18.34 9.91
CA LEU A 49 -6.23 -17.32 9.55
C LEU A 49 -7.09 -17.77 8.35
N LEU A 50 -6.47 -18.40 7.36
CA LEU A 50 -7.18 -18.91 6.18
C LEU A 50 -8.11 -20.07 6.54
N ASP A 51 -7.68 -20.96 7.44
CA ASP A 51 -8.46 -22.11 7.90
C ASP A 51 -9.63 -21.68 8.81
N SER A 52 -9.41 -20.65 9.63
CA SER A 52 -10.50 -20.04 10.43
C SER A 52 -11.56 -19.37 9.54
N LEU A 53 -11.14 -18.79 8.40
CA LEU A 53 -12.05 -18.17 7.44
C LEU A 53 -12.72 -19.19 6.50
N SER A 54 -12.09 -20.33 6.24
CA SER A 54 -12.62 -21.38 5.36
C SER A 54 -13.79 -22.14 5.99
N GLY A 55 -13.81 -22.26 7.33
CA GLY A 55 -14.83 -23.00 8.08
C GLY A 55 -16.23 -22.36 8.09
N HIS A 56 -16.33 -21.04 7.84
CA HIS A 56 -17.62 -20.34 7.82
C HIS A 56 -18.07 -20.08 6.37
N GLY A 57 -18.47 -21.16 5.70
CA GLY A 57 -19.34 -21.21 4.53
C GLY A 57 -19.36 -19.96 3.63
N LEU A 58 -18.51 -19.96 2.60
CA LEU A 58 -18.81 -19.21 1.39
C LEU A 58 -20.13 -19.75 0.84
N MET A 59 -21.24 -19.13 1.24
CA MET A 59 -22.54 -19.41 0.62
C MET A 59 -22.32 -19.32 -0.89
N PRO A 60 -22.71 -20.36 -1.67
CA PRO A 60 -22.60 -20.31 -3.11
C PRO A 60 -23.23 -19.00 -3.57
N ARG A 61 -22.41 -18.17 -4.20
CA ARG A 61 -22.78 -16.87 -4.75
C ARG A 61 -24.16 -17.00 -5.39
N ARG A 62 -25.21 -16.53 -4.70
CA ARG A 62 -26.58 -16.60 -5.22
C ARG A 62 -26.52 -15.95 -6.59
N LYS A 63 -26.89 -16.70 -7.63
CA LYS A 63 -27.02 -16.14 -8.98
C LYS A 63 -27.91 -14.92 -8.84
N ARG A 64 -27.40 -13.77 -9.27
CA ARG A 64 -28.14 -12.50 -9.27
C ARG A 64 -29.50 -12.80 -9.88
N SER A 65 -30.58 -12.38 -9.21
CA SER A 65 -31.92 -12.54 -9.76
C SER A 65 -31.94 -11.99 -11.17
N HIS A 66 -32.56 -12.74 -12.08
CA HIS A 66 -32.73 -12.34 -13.47
C HIS A 66 -33.40 -10.96 -13.50
N VAL A 67 -32.65 -9.93 -13.87
CA VAL A 67 -33.19 -8.58 -14.04
C VAL A 67 -34.08 -8.66 -15.26
N SER A 68 -35.40 -8.56 -15.10
CA SER A 68 -36.29 -8.47 -16.26
C SER A 68 -35.93 -7.20 -17.01
N ASN A 69 -35.37 -7.36 -18.20
CA ASN A 69 -35.04 -6.25 -19.09
C ASN A 69 -36.34 -5.51 -19.43
N ARG A 70 -36.61 -4.40 -18.75
CA ARG A 70 -37.65 -3.47 -19.14
C ARG A 70 -37.05 -2.08 -19.21
N SER A 71 -37.20 -1.52 -20.41
CA SER A 71 -36.87 -0.18 -20.90
C SER A 71 -35.40 0.20 -21.01
N GLN A 72 -34.95 0.17 -22.27
CA GLN A 72 -34.02 1.13 -22.87
C GLN A 72 -33.97 2.47 -22.13
N THR A 73 -32.83 2.82 -21.56
CA THR A 73 -32.38 4.20 -21.48
C THR A 73 -30.93 4.26 -21.92
N SER A 74 -30.72 4.98 -23.01
CA SER A 74 -29.47 5.18 -23.71
C SER A 74 -28.46 5.98 -22.88
N ARG A 75 -27.19 5.58 -22.99
CA ARG A 75 -25.97 6.38 -22.78
C ARG A 75 -25.69 7.00 -21.40
N PHE A 76 -25.86 6.28 -20.31
CA PHE A 76 -25.16 6.63 -19.06
C PHE A 76 -24.33 5.47 -18.50
N GLN A 77 -23.41 4.97 -19.33
CA GLN A 77 -22.28 4.17 -18.88
C GLN A 77 -21.07 5.09 -18.60
N TYR A 78 -21.10 5.85 -17.51
CA TYR A 78 -19.89 6.52 -17.02
C TYR A 78 -19.84 6.53 -15.49
N LEU A 79 -19.79 5.33 -14.90
CA LEU A 79 -19.34 5.13 -13.51
C LEU A 79 -17.99 4.42 -13.48
N GLY A 80 -17.08 4.82 -14.38
CA GLY A 80 -15.74 4.26 -14.54
C GLY A 80 -14.65 5.32 -14.74
N ASN A 81 -14.84 6.54 -14.23
CA ASN A 81 -13.91 7.65 -14.44
C ASN A 81 -13.17 8.00 -13.14
N PHE A 82 -12.30 7.13 -12.64
CA PHE A 82 -11.43 7.48 -11.50
C PHE A 82 -10.18 8.29 -11.89
N ARG A 83 -10.01 8.65 -13.17
CA ARG A 83 -8.94 9.56 -13.63
C ARG A 83 -9.38 10.32 -14.88
N ARG A 84 -10.07 11.44 -14.71
CA ARG A 84 -10.16 12.47 -15.75
C ARG A 84 -9.70 13.78 -15.12
N THR A 85 -8.55 14.27 -15.55
CA THR A 85 -8.20 15.68 -15.38
C THR A 85 -9.07 16.50 -16.34
N PRO A 86 -9.65 17.63 -15.90
CA PRO A 86 -10.35 18.54 -16.81
C PRO A 86 -9.38 19.12 -17.85
N PRO A 87 -9.85 19.45 -19.06
CA PRO A 87 -9.09 20.33 -19.95
C PRO A 87 -9.10 21.76 -19.41
N ASP A 88 -7.95 22.45 -19.48
CA ASP A 88 -7.85 23.89 -19.26
C ASP A 88 -8.46 24.60 -20.49
N ASP A 89 -9.63 25.23 -20.30
CA ASP A 89 -10.20 26.16 -21.27
C ASP A 89 -9.66 27.56 -20.96
N ASP A 90 -8.60 27.98 -21.66
CA ASP A 90 -8.19 29.38 -21.74
C ASP A 90 -8.26 29.83 -23.22
N GLU A 91 -9.46 30.21 -23.65
CA GLU A 91 -9.69 31.10 -24.80
C GLU A 91 -9.23 32.52 -24.41
N SER A 92 -8.13 32.99 -25.00
CA SER A 92 -7.75 34.41 -24.99
C SER A 92 -7.91 34.99 -26.38
N SER A 93 -8.95 35.79 -26.54
CA SER A 93 -9.30 36.58 -27.72
C SER A 93 -8.22 37.60 -28.11
N ASP A 94 -7.95 37.74 -29.41
CA ASP A 94 -7.68 39.01 -30.14
C ASP A 94 -8.06 38.84 -31.63
#